data_AF-A0A9Q0LH01-F1
#
_entry.id   AF-A0A9Q0LH01-F1
#
_cell.length_a   1.000
_cell.length_b   1.000
_cell.length_c   1.000
_cell.angle_alpha   90.00
_cell.angle_beta   90.00
_cell.angle_gamma   90.00
#
_symmetry.space_group_name_H-M   'P 1'
#
loop_
_entity.id
_entity.type
_entity.pdbx_description
1 polymer ?
#
loop_
_entity_poly.entity_id
_entity_poly.type
_entity_poly.pdbx_seq_one_letter_code
_entity_poly.pdbx_strand_id
1 'polypeptide(L)'
;MQQNPPIKSTKILLQYLQEKNYDSIFSKLQKKTNIQIQHECLTELEKYILNGDFESTEKIITNLEKEAIFEKFVANNLPIYHLKHRKIEESPPPRSSQSMCFDPQKKTVFLIGGIYEKHKLHDFWKFEMDKKIWTKLDSPFKISGDEKDSNKDGQFKIHKKETVYKLFWNPSNSNLYVFRQFTNEKIPLQLFAYNFQASVWEFIETVIDPQTPNFIHSDIVMDHFDGMLYCFCGSQNSVVGFYQFDLKNLKWNLLSQTTKNNEVILTRENCSLMLDSKNFGDKVIIICGGKYDEDPLSDIILFNTKTQQFTIHHPNIYKQGIRKDSLIRSFLDEEDAKIYLLCENNKRDIKTPKRELWVYDIAGRNWGECQLKTQKTKENKTLFDYREGHSTLFDINSKTIHFFFGIVHKQNYREKLQWERLQMKYKRTVFMNDSFQLVIEPKKDLKGVLSSLLFIIRKELFLELLDEGNQLLCVELLQNKITPLVNQDSWAENKELRVLSNLIFSTKPLNHDKTKSREKILQLIMQNLPNEMKAPKTKLSDII
;
A
#
# COMPACT_ATOMS: atom_id res chain seq x y z
N MET A 1 -9.16 46.87 -16.82
CA MET A 1 -8.65 45.82 -15.90
C MET A 1 -7.24 45.47 -16.34
N GLN A 2 -6.20 45.94 -15.64
CA GLN A 2 -4.82 45.52 -15.92
C GLN A 2 -4.72 44.02 -15.60
N GLN A 3 -4.48 43.20 -16.62
CA GLN A 3 -4.17 41.80 -16.43
C GLN A 3 -2.84 41.73 -15.67
N ASN A 4 -2.88 41.25 -14.42
CA ASN A 4 -1.66 40.92 -13.69
C ASN A 4 -0.85 39.94 -14.54
N PRO A 5 0.45 40.20 -14.80
CA PRO A 5 1.26 39.26 -15.56
C PRO A 5 1.26 37.90 -14.84
N PRO A 6 1.29 36.77 -15.58
CA PRO A 6 1.29 35.45 -14.96
C PRO A 6 2.54 35.31 -14.07
N ILE A 7 2.33 35.33 -12.74
CA ILE A 7 3.37 35.34 -11.70
C ILE A 7 4.46 34.30 -11.97
N LYS A 8 4.06 33.11 -12.41
CA LYS A 8 4.96 32.00 -12.74
C LYS A 8 5.92 32.34 -13.89
N SER A 9 5.41 32.91 -14.99
CA SER A 9 6.23 33.29 -16.14
C SER A 9 7.20 34.41 -15.80
N THR A 10 6.76 35.37 -14.97
CA THR A 10 7.63 36.46 -14.49
C THR A 10 8.76 35.94 -13.60
N LYS A 11 8.48 34.99 -12.69
CA LYS A 11 9.53 34.36 -11.87
C LYS A 11 10.57 33.60 -12.72
N ILE A 12 10.12 32.84 -13.72
CA ILE A 12 11.02 32.09 -14.63
C ILE A 12 11.92 33.06 -15.41
N LEU A 13 11.37 34.17 -15.88
CA LEU A 13 12.15 35.20 -16.57
C LEU A 13 13.15 35.89 -15.63
N LEU A 14 12.74 36.24 -14.41
CA LEU A 14 13.63 36.84 -13.40
C LEU A 14 14.79 35.89 -13.08
N GLN A 15 14.52 34.59 -12.90
CA GLN A 15 15.54 33.57 -12.68
C GLN A 15 16.52 33.48 -13.86
N TYR A 16 16.02 33.48 -15.10
CA TYR A 16 16.87 33.48 -16.29
C TYR A 16 17.77 34.72 -16.39
N LEU A 17 17.22 35.91 -16.10
CA LEU A 17 17.99 37.16 -16.12
C LEU A 17 19.10 37.15 -15.07
N GLN A 18 18.84 36.59 -13.88
CA GLN A 18 19.85 36.41 -12.84
C GLN A 18 20.93 35.42 -13.27
N GLU A 19 20.57 34.27 -13.84
CA GLU A 19 21.52 33.25 -14.34
C GLU A 19 22.44 33.79 -15.45
N LYS A 20 21.98 34.78 -16.23
CA LYS A 20 22.74 35.41 -17.33
C LYS A 20 23.44 36.72 -16.92
N ASN A 21 23.41 37.09 -15.65
CA ASN A 21 24.00 38.33 -15.11
C ASN A 21 23.47 39.60 -15.79
N TYR A 22 22.17 39.63 -16.15
CA TYR A 22 21.51 40.81 -16.71
C TYR A 22 20.94 41.72 -15.61
N ASP A 23 21.79 42.14 -14.67
CA ASP A 23 21.40 42.80 -13.41
C ASP A 23 20.56 44.07 -13.58
N SER A 24 20.86 44.87 -14.62
CA SER A 24 20.12 46.09 -14.94
C SER A 24 18.66 45.82 -15.33
N ILE A 25 18.43 44.78 -16.14
CA ILE A 25 17.09 44.38 -16.60
C ILE A 25 16.35 43.68 -15.47
N PHE A 26 17.06 42.82 -14.73
CA PHE A 26 16.55 42.14 -13.54
C PHE A 26 16.00 43.15 -12.53
N SER A 27 16.79 44.16 -12.16
CA SER A 27 16.42 45.18 -11.18
C SER A 27 15.21 46.00 -11.62
N LYS A 28 15.15 46.37 -12.91
CA LYS A 28 14.00 47.10 -13.48
C LYS A 28 12.73 46.26 -13.47
N LEU A 29 12.83 44.99 -13.87
CA LEU A 29 11.69 44.08 -13.93
C LEU A 29 11.17 43.73 -12.53
N GLN A 30 12.07 43.45 -11.59
CA GLN A 30 11.71 43.15 -10.20
C GLN A 30 11.02 44.36 -9.54
N LYS A 31 11.59 45.57 -9.69
CA LYS A 31 10.96 46.81 -9.18
C LYS A 31 9.57 47.08 -9.79
N LYS A 32 9.40 46.83 -11.09
CA LYS A 32 8.13 47.09 -11.79
C LYS A 32 7.05 46.07 -11.44
N THR A 33 7.43 44.83 -11.16
CA THR A 33 6.48 43.72 -10.90
C THR A 33 6.26 43.46 -9.42
N ASN A 34 7.17 43.90 -8.55
CA ASN A 34 7.22 43.56 -7.13
C ASN A 34 7.20 42.03 -6.87
N ILE A 35 7.66 41.24 -7.84
CA ILE A 35 7.72 39.77 -7.76
C ILE A 35 9.16 39.38 -7.44
N GLN A 36 9.37 38.66 -6.34
CA GLN A 36 10.66 38.03 -6.01
C GLN A 36 10.75 36.61 -6.60
N ILE A 37 11.97 36.15 -6.92
CA ILE A 37 12.21 34.76 -7.41
C ILE A 37 11.76 33.76 -6.33
N GLN A 38 12.23 33.97 -5.10
CA GLN A 38 11.88 33.22 -3.91
C GLN A 38 11.44 34.18 -2.79
N HIS A 39 10.65 33.68 -1.85
CA HIS A 39 10.22 34.47 -0.69
C HIS A 39 11.42 34.82 0.21
N GLU A 40 11.45 36.03 0.76
CA GLU A 40 12.57 36.54 1.57
C GLU A 40 12.94 35.61 2.74
N CYS A 41 11.94 35.09 3.46
CA CYS A 41 12.16 34.14 4.56
C CYS A 41 12.88 32.85 4.13
N LEU A 42 12.78 32.42 2.86
CA LEU A 42 13.51 31.24 2.39
C LEU A 42 15.00 31.53 2.23
N THR A 43 15.35 32.76 1.83
CA THR A 43 16.74 33.20 1.71
C THR A 43 17.41 33.28 3.09
N GLU A 44 16.68 33.78 4.09
CA GLU A 44 17.13 33.78 5.48
C GLU A 44 17.25 32.36 6.04
N LEU A 45 16.26 31.49 5.77
CA LEU A 45 16.28 30.09 6.17
C LEU A 45 17.51 29.36 5.59
N GLU A 46 17.78 29.54 4.29
CA GLU A 46 18.98 29.01 3.62
C GLU A 46 20.26 29.48 4.31
N LYS A 47 20.37 30.79 4.57
CA LYS A 47 21.52 31.39 5.26
C LYS A 47 21.72 30.80 6.67
N TYR A 48 20.67 30.72 7.48
CA TYR A 48 20.77 30.26 8.87
C TYR A 48 21.12 28.77 8.93
N ILE A 49 20.49 27.92 8.11
CA ILE A 49 20.80 26.48 8.09
C ILE A 49 22.24 26.24 7.65
N LEU A 50 22.70 26.88 6.58
CA LEU A 50 24.07 26.66 6.07
C LEU A 50 25.13 27.16 7.07
N ASN A 51 24.83 28.21 7.84
CA ASN A 51 25.70 28.70 8.90
C ASN A 51 25.60 27.91 10.21
N GLY A 52 24.61 27.02 10.37
CA GLY A 52 24.39 26.24 11.59
C GLY A 52 23.63 27.00 12.68
N ASP A 53 22.97 28.11 12.34
CA ASP A 53 22.11 28.85 13.26
C ASP A 53 20.72 28.19 13.32
N PHE A 54 20.65 27.08 14.05
CA PHE A 54 19.43 26.29 14.20
C PHE A 54 18.37 26.99 15.05
N GLU A 55 18.76 27.89 15.95
CA GLU A 55 17.80 28.66 16.76
C GLU A 55 17.03 29.65 15.89
N SER A 56 17.72 30.42 15.04
CA SER A 56 17.07 31.32 14.08
C SER A 56 16.27 30.54 13.04
N THR A 57 16.73 29.35 12.66
CA THR A 57 15.97 28.44 11.78
C THR A 57 14.64 28.04 12.41
N GLU A 58 14.60 27.60 13.67
CA GLU A 58 13.35 27.26 14.37
C GLU A 58 12.41 28.47 14.54
N LYS A 59 12.97 29.67 14.75
CA LYS A 59 12.18 30.92 14.79
C LYS A 59 11.46 31.17 13.46
N ILE A 60 12.13 30.95 12.32
CA ILE A 60 11.47 31.05 11.00
C ILE A 60 10.35 30.03 10.86
N ILE A 61 10.56 28.77 11.26
CA ILE A 61 9.51 27.74 11.23
C ILE A 61 8.28 28.17 12.06
N THR A 62 8.52 28.71 13.26
CA THR A 62 7.47 29.22 14.15
C THR A 62 6.70 30.40 13.54
N ASN A 63 7.40 31.29 12.83
CA ASN A 63 6.76 32.41 12.14
C ASN A 63 5.91 31.93 10.96
N LEU A 64 6.40 30.97 10.18
CA LEU A 64 5.65 30.37 9.07
C LEU A 64 4.39 29.63 9.54
N GLU A 65 4.44 28.99 10.71
CA GLU A 65 3.26 28.43 11.38
C GLU A 65 2.24 29.53 11.71
N LYS A 66 2.67 30.63 12.36
CA LYS A 66 1.78 31.77 12.69
C LYS A 66 1.15 32.42 11.47
N GLU A 67 1.84 32.40 10.33
CA GLU A 67 1.34 32.93 9.05
C GLU A 67 0.40 31.96 8.28
N ALA A 68 0.06 30.83 8.91
CA ALA A 68 -0.77 29.76 8.35
C ALA A 68 -0.23 29.16 7.04
N ILE A 69 1.10 29.18 6.84
CA ILE A 69 1.76 28.69 5.62
C ILE A 69 1.68 27.16 5.56
N PHE A 70 1.90 26.49 6.70
CA PHE A 70 1.87 25.03 6.75
C PHE A 70 0.46 24.46 6.64
N GLU A 71 -0.57 25.18 7.09
CA GLU A 71 -1.98 24.82 6.93
C GLU A 71 -2.36 24.83 5.45
N LYS A 72 -1.97 25.88 4.72
CA LYS A 72 -2.16 25.96 3.27
C LYS A 72 -1.39 24.84 2.54
N PHE A 73 -0.16 24.56 2.99
CA PHE A 73 0.66 23.49 2.45
C PHE A 73 0.00 22.11 2.66
N VAL A 74 -0.43 21.82 3.88
CA VAL A 74 -1.12 20.56 4.23
C VAL A 74 -2.43 20.46 3.46
N ALA A 75 -3.23 21.52 3.38
CA ALA A 75 -4.49 21.52 2.63
C ALA A 75 -4.29 21.08 1.17
N ASN A 76 -3.24 21.58 0.52
CA ASN A 76 -2.94 21.31 -0.89
C ASN A 76 -2.15 20.01 -1.13
N ASN A 77 -1.63 19.37 -0.08
CA ASN A 77 -0.90 18.12 -0.23
C ASN A 77 -1.83 16.91 -0.28
N LEU A 78 -1.48 16.01 -1.19
CA LEU A 78 -2.07 14.70 -1.35
C LEU A 78 -1.19 13.64 -0.68
N PRO A 79 -1.77 12.55 -0.16
CA PRO A 79 -1.00 11.35 0.18
C PRO A 79 -0.16 10.91 -1.01
N ILE A 80 1.02 10.37 -0.75
CA ILE A 80 1.94 9.96 -1.80
C ILE A 80 2.09 8.45 -1.75
N TYR A 81 2.31 7.80 -2.89
CA TYR A 81 2.77 6.42 -2.90
C TYR A 81 3.95 6.21 -3.83
N HIS A 82 4.78 5.25 -3.45
CA HIS A 82 6.00 4.89 -4.14
C HIS A 82 5.94 3.45 -4.59
N LEU A 83 6.38 3.23 -5.82
CA LEU A 83 6.56 1.89 -6.36
C LEU A 83 7.98 1.41 -6.01
N LYS A 84 8.08 0.25 -5.39
CA LYS A 84 9.36 -0.43 -5.15
C LYS A 84 9.32 -1.83 -5.71
N HIS A 85 10.20 -2.13 -6.66
CA HIS A 85 10.39 -3.50 -7.10
C HIS A 85 11.22 -4.27 -6.08
N ARG A 86 10.85 -5.53 -5.82
CA ARG A 86 11.58 -6.41 -4.93
C ARG A 86 12.09 -7.60 -5.75
N LYS A 87 13.37 -7.57 -6.13
CA LYS A 87 14.04 -8.72 -6.70
C LYS A 87 14.22 -9.77 -5.60
N ILE A 88 13.73 -10.98 -5.86
CA ILE A 88 13.87 -12.14 -4.97
C ILE A 88 14.60 -13.21 -5.79
N GLU A 89 15.65 -13.80 -5.22
CA GLU A 89 16.51 -14.76 -5.95
C GLU A 89 15.87 -16.15 -6.00
N GLU A 90 15.36 -16.65 -4.87
CA GLU A 90 14.66 -17.93 -4.77
C GLU A 90 13.17 -17.67 -4.48
N SER A 91 12.34 -17.76 -5.51
CA SER A 91 10.89 -17.51 -5.44
C SER A 91 10.12 -18.76 -5.88
N PRO A 92 8.90 -19.02 -5.35
CA PRO A 92 8.02 -20.07 -5.83
C PRO A 92 7.83 -20.00 -7.35
N PRO A 93 7.50 -21.13 -8.02
CA PRO A 93 7.27 -21.11 -9.45
C PRO A 93 6.20 -20.09 -9.85
N PRO A 94 6.28 -19.52 -11.06
CA PRO A 94 5.32 -18.54 -11.53
C PRO A 94 3.89 -19.07 -11.43
N ARG A 95 2.93 -18.22 -11.05
CA ARG A 95 1.57 -18.67 -10.77
C ARG A 95 0.54 -17.54 -10.81
N SER A 96 -0.74 -17.91 -10.84
CA SER A 96 -1.86 -17.01 -10.58
C SER A 96 -2.93 -17.68 -9.74
N SER A 97 -3.84 -16.87 -9.18
CA SER A 97 -4.98 -17.32 -8.37
C SER A 97 -4.57 -18.18 -7.18
N GLN A 98 -3.36 -17.98 -6.66
CA GLN A 98 -2.89 -18.54 -5.41
C GLN A 98 -3.66 -17.96 -4.21
N SER A 99 -3.70 -18.72 -3.12
CA SER A 99 -4.26 -18.24 -1.85
C SER A 99 -3.11 -17.81 -0.93
N MET A 100 -3.24 -16.63 -0.33
CA MET A 100 -2.19 -16.05 0.51
C MET A 100 -2.78 -15.37 1.73
N CYS A 101 -2.06 -15.42 2.85
CA CYS A 101 -2.38 -14.65 4.06
C CYS A 101 -1.09 -14.13 4.71
N PHE A 102 -1.24 -13.21 5.65
CA PHE A 102 -0.12 -12.54 6.32
C PHE A 102 -0.22 -12.69 7.82
N ASP A 103 0.88 -13.11 8.46
CA ASP A 103 1.11 -12.95 9.88
C ASP A 103 1.84 -11.62 10.11
N PRO A 104 1.13 -10.57 10.61
CA PRO A 104 1.73 -9.25 10.82
C PRO A 104 2.75 -9.23 11.97
N GLN A 105 2.64 -10.13 12.96
CA GLN A 105 3.55 -10.14 14.11
C GLN A 105 4.93 -10.65 13.71
N LYS A 106 4.99 -11.77 12.96
CA LYS A 106 6.26 -12.34 12.47
C LYS A 106 6.65 -11.82 11.09
N LYS A 107 5.87 -10.90 10.51
CA LYS A 107 5.99 -10.43 9.12
C LYS A 107 6.21 -11.58 8.15
N THR A 108 5.41 -12.63 8.29
CA THR A 108 5.54 -13.86 7.51
C THR A 108 4.33 -14.00 6.60
N VAL A 109 4.58 -14.17 5.32
CA VAL A 109 3.54 -14.42 4.32
C VAL A 109 3.46 -15.91 4.07
N PHE A 110 2.25 -16.45 4.04
CA PHE A 110 2.00 -17.84 3.67
C PHE A 110 1.30 -17.90 2.32
N LEU A 111 1.66 -18.89 1.52
CA LEU A 111 1.15 -19.09 0.17
C LEU A 111 0.82 -20.56 -0.06
N ILE A 112 -0.37 -20.83 -0.59
CA ILE A 112 -0.75 -22.18 -1.00
C ILE A 112 -1.37 -22.19 -2.40
N GLY A 113 -0.91 -23.14 -3.19
CA GLY A 113 -1.43 -23.47 -4.50
C GLY A 113 -1.38 -22.35 -5.54
N GLY A 114 -2.41 -22.29 -6.37
CA GLY A 114 -2.49 -21.43 -7.56
C GLY A 114 -2.48 -22.24 -8.84
N ILE A 115 -2.26 -21.55 -9.96
CA ILE A 115 -2.30 -22.13 -11.31
C ILE A 115 -1.02 -21.73 -12.04
N TYR A 116 -0.36 -22.69 -12.67
CA TYR A 116 0.69 -22.43 -13.64
C TYR A 116 0.33 -23.09 -14.96
N GLU A 117 0.10 -22.28 -15.99
CA GLU A 117 -0.41 -22.72 -17.28
C GLU A 117 -1.72 -23.52 -17.17
N LYS A 118 -1.65 -24.84 -17.33
CA LYS A 118 -2.78 -25.77 -17.22
C LYS A 118 -2.75 -26.60 -15.93
N HIS A 119 -1.72 -26.41 -15.10
CA HIS A 119 -1.48 -27.21 -13.91
C HIS A 119 -1.95 -26.46 -12.67
N LYS A 120 -2.70 -27.15 -11.81
CA LYS A 120 -2.99 -26.67 -10.46
C LYS A 120 -1.78 -26.96 -9.58
N LEU A 121 -1.40 -25.96 -8.80
CA LEU A 121 -0.35 -26.08 -7.81
C LEU A 121 -1.00 -26.43 -6.47
N HIS A 122 -0.33 -27.31 -5.74
CA HIS A 122 -0.71 -27.76 -4.41
C HIS A 122 0.43 -27.58 -3.42
N ASP A 123 1.48 -26.84 -3.79
CA ASP A 123 2.63 -26.56 -2.93
C ASP A 123 2.30 -25.50 -1.88
N PHE A 124 3.02 -25.56 -0.75
CA PHE A 124 2.88 -24.66 0.37
C PHE A 124 4.22 -23.97 0.63
N TRP A 125 4.18 -22.65 0.81
CA TRP A 125 5.37 -21.83 0.99
C TRP A 125 5.15 -20.79 2.09
N LYS A 126 6.23 -20.45 2.77
CA LYS A 126 6.31 -19.25 3.61
C LYS A 126 7.36 -18.28 3.08
N PHE A 127 7.16 -17.00 3.34
CA PHE A 127 8.08 -15.93 3.01
C PHE A 127 8.31 -15.05 4.23
N GLU A 128 9.55 -15.00 4.69
CA GLU A 128 9.95 -14.13 5.80
C GLU A 128 10.32 -12.76 5.24
N MET A 129 9.49 -11.73 5.50
CA MET A 129 9.61 -10.42 4.86
C MET A 129 10.91 -9.68 5.20
N ASP A 130 11.41 -9.87 6.43
CA ASP A 130 12.64 -9.24 6.91
C ASP A 130 13.89 -9.85 6.27
N LYS A 131 13.93 -11.19 6.18
CA LYS A 131 15.04 -11.93 5.57
C LYS A 131 14.96 -11.95 4.04
N LYS A 132 13.77 -11.74 3.48
CA LYS A 132 13.45 -11.83 2.05
C LYS A 132 13.70 -13.23 1.47
N ILE A 133 13.41 -14.27 2.25
CA ILE A 133 13.64 -15.66 1.89
C ILE A 133 12.30 -16.38 1.79
N TRP A 134 12.10 -17.11 0.68
CA TRP A 134 11.04 -18.10 0.57
C TRP A 134 11.51 -19.45 1.07
N THR A 135 10.64 -20.18 1.75
CA THR A 135 10.88 -21.54 2.18
C THR A 135 9.71 -22.39 1.78
N LYS A 136 9.98 -23.46 1.00
CA LYS A 136 8.98 -24.46 0.69
C LYS A 136 8.70 -25.29 1.94
N LEU A 137 7.43 -25.49 2.25
CA LEU A 137 6.95 -26.27 3.37
C LEU A 137 6.21 -27.51 2.86
N ASP A 138 5.98 -28.46 3.76
CA ASP A 138 5.17 -29.63 3.45
C ASP A 138 3.70 -29.23 3.27
N SER A 139 3.16 -29.64 2.13
CA SER A 139 1.76 -29.42 1.80
C SER A 139 0.88 -30.54 2.37
N PRO A 140 -0.34 -30.24 2.83
CA PRO A 140 -1.32 -31.29 3.18
C PRO A 140 -1.77 -32.07 1.95
N PHE A 141 -1.64 -31.46 0.77
CA PHE A 141 -2.25 -31.90 -0.47
C PHE A 141 -1.19 -32.54 -1.36
N LYS A 142 -0.38 -33.44 -0.77
CA LYS A 142 0.50 -34.30 -1.55
C LYS A 142 -0.34 -34.95 -2.64
N ILE A 143 0.13 -34.85 -3.88
CA ILE A 143 -0.44 -35.61 -5.00
C ILE A 143 -0.18 -37.08 -4.62
N SER A 144 -1.14 -37.73 -3.97
CA SER A 144 -1.04 -39.15 -3.65
C SER A 144 -0.91 -39.91 -4.95
N GLY A 145 -0.19 -41.02 -4.93
CA GLY A 145 0.11 -41.84 -6.12
C GLY A 145 -1.11 -42.33 -6.90
N ASP A 146 -2.32 -42.10 -6.40
CA ASP A 146 -3.59 -42.43 -7.03
C ASP A 146 -3.95 -41.55 -8.24
N GLU A 147 -3.19 -40.47 -8.51
CA GLU A 147 -3.29 -39.68 -9.75
C GLU A 147 -2.22 -40.05 -10.80
N LYS A 148 -1.52 -41.19 -10.64
CA LYS A 148 -0.64 -41.74 -11.69
C LYS A 148 -1.35 -42.86 -12.46
N ASP A 149 -2.34 -42.51 -13.27
CA ASP A 149 -2.74 -43.38 -14.38
C ASP A 149 -1.68 -43.26 -15.49
N SER A 150 -0.74 -44.20 -15.48
CA SER A 150 0.22 -44.39 -16.57
C SER A 150 -0.49 -44.95 -17.80
N ASN A 151 -0.68 -44.13 -18.84
CA ASN A 151 -0.79 -44.68 -20.20
C ASN A 151 0.62 -44.92 -20.75
N LYS A 152 0.74 -45.94 -21.61
CA LYS A 152 1.99 -46.46 -22.22
C LYS A 152 2.81 -45.44 -23.05
N ASP A 153 2.41 -44.17 -23.11
CA ASP A 153 3.03 -43.12 -23.94
C ASP A 153 3.64 -41.94 -23.14
N GLY A 154 3.80 -42.05 -21.81
CA GLY A 154 4.59 -41.09 -21.02
C GLY A 154 4.01 -39.67 -20.86
N GLN A 155 2.75 -39.44 -21.24
CA GLN A 155 2.06 -38.18 -20.97
C GLN A 155 1.24 -38.28 -19.67
N PHE A 156 1.69 -37.57 -18.63
CA PHE A 156 1.00 -37.50 -17.33
C PHE A 156 -0.39 -36.87 -17.46
N LYS A 157 -1.46 -37.64 -17.20
CA LYS A 157 -2.79 -37.10 -16.91
C LYS A 157 -2.91 -36.85 -15.40
N ILE A 158 -2.62 -35.63 -14.96
CA ILE A 158 -3.04 -35.16 -13.63
C ILE A 158 -4.56 -35.00 -13.68
N HIS A 159 -5.30 -35.57 -12.73
CA HIS A 159 -6.75 -35.44 -12.70
C HIS A 159 -7.15 -33.95 -12.55
N LYS A 160 -8.04 -33.51 -13.45
CA LYS A 160 -8.52 -32.12 -13.62
C LYS A 160 -9.50 -31.67 -12.51
N LYS A 161 -9.29 -32.02 -11.24
CA LYS A 161 -10.20 -31.57 -10.17
C LYS A 161 -9.93 -30.10 -9.86
N GLU A 162 -10.82 -29.18 -10.27
CA GLU A 162 -10.60 -27.78 -9.92
C GLU A 162 -10.79 -27.59 -8.42
N THR A 163 -9.69 -27.21 -7.78
CA THR A 163 -9.60 -26.98 -6.35
C THR A 163 -9.42 -25.50 -6.09
N VAL A 164 -10.17 -24.95 -5.14
CA VAL A 164 -10.06 -23.58 -4.64
C VAL A 164 -9.56 -23.62 -3.20
N TYR A 165 -8.57 -22.77 -2.90
CA TYR A 165 -8.00 -22.62 -1.56
C TYR A 165 -8.32 -21.23 -0.99
N LYS A 166 -8.70 -21.20 0.29
CA LYS A 166 -8.81 -19.96 1.08
C LYS A 166 -7.98 -20.10 2.35
N LEU A 167 -6.78 -19.53 2.30
CA LEU A 167 -5.82 -19.51 3.39
C LEU A 167 -6.08 -18.27 4.26
N PHE A 168 -6.11 -18.44 5.58
CA PHE A 168 -6.31 -17.34 6.52
C PHE A 168 -5.53 -17.56 7.82
N TRP A 169 -5.11 -16.46 8.42
CA TRP A 169 -4.34 -16.42 9.66
C TRP A 169 -5.23 -15.97 10.81
N ASN A 170 -5.20 -16.69 11.92
CA ASN A 170 -5.85 -16.27 13.16
C ASN A 170 -4.79 -15.72 14.13
N PRO A 171 -4.70 -14.39 14.31
CA PRO A 171 -3.71 -13.80 15.23
C PRO A 171 -3.98 -14.14 16.70
N SER A 172 -5.23 -14.40 17.11
CA SER A 172 -5.59 -14.64 18.52
C SER A 172 -5.01 -15.94 19.07
N ASN A 173 -4.84 -16.96 18.22
CA ASN A 173 -4.25 -18.24 18.59
C ASN A 173 -2.98 -18.59 17.80
N SER A 174 -2.50 -17.68 16.95
CA SER A 174 -1.33 -17.88 16.08
C SER A 174 -1.42 -19.14 15.20
N ASN A 175 -2.62 -19.50 14.76
CA ASN A 175 -2.85 -20.64 13.88
C ASN A 175 -3.11 -20.21 12.44
N LEU A 176 -2.66 -21.07 11.52
CA LEU A 176 -2.88 -20.95 10.09
C LEU A 176 -3.91 -22.00 9.65
N TYR A 177 -4.91 -21.57 8.91
CA TYR A 177 -5.99 -22.44 8.43
C TYR A 177 -6.14 -22.34 6.92
N VAL A 178 -6.60 -23.42 6.30
CA VAL A 178 -6.97 -23.43 4.89
C VAL A 178 -8.30 -24.13 4.69
N PHE A 179 -9.21 -23.45 3.98
CA PHE A 179 -10.35 -24.09 3.36
C PHE A 179 -9.99 -24.61 1.98
N ARG A 180 -10.45 -25.83 1.67
CA ARG A 180 -10.33 -26.46 0.35
C ARG A 180 -11.71 -26.83 -0.17
N GLN A 181 -12.03 -26.35 -1.36
CA GLN A 181 -13.27 -26.68 -2.08
C GLN A 181 -12.97 -27.30 -3.43
N PHE A 182 -13.77 -28.28 -3.83
CA PHE A 182 -13.77 -28.84 -5.18
C PHE A 182 -14.96 -28.26 -5.96
N THR A 183 -14.73 -27.63 -7.11
CA THR A 183 -15.76 -26.88 -7.84
C THR A 183 -16.76 -27.79 -8.58
N ASN A 184 -16.31 -28.97 -9.01
CA ASN A 184 -17.06 -29.86 -9.90
C ASN A 184 -17.52 -31.17 -9.23
N GLU A 185 -17.39 -31.27 -7.90
CA GLU A 185 -17.73 -32.50 -7.16
C GLU A 185 -18.60 -32.15 -5.94
N LYS A 186 -19.46 -33.10 -5.54
CA LYS A 186 -20.24 -33.00 -4.29
C LYS A 186 -19.38 -33.33 -3.05
N ILE A 187 -18.13 -32.89 -3.04
CA ILE A 187 -17.26 -33.04 -1.88
C ILE A 187 -17.52 -31.85 -0.95
N PRO A 188 -17.81 -32.10 0.34
CA PRO A 188 -18.00 -31.03 1.30
C PRO A 188 -16.74 -30.18 1.42
N LEU A 189 -16.93 -28.90 1.76
CA LEU A 189 -15.82 -28.01 2.05
C LEU A 189 -14.94 -28.60 3.17
N GLN A 190 -13.64 -28.63 2.95
CA GLN A 190 -12.68 -29.18 3.91
C GLN A 190 -11.93 -28.06 4.61
N LEU A 191 -11.74 -28.18 5.92
CA LEU A 191 -10.92 -27.27 6.73
C LEU A 191 -9.68 -28.00 7.24
N PHE A 192 -8.53 -27.34 7.19
CA PHE A 192 -7.29 -27.84 7.77
C PHE A 192 -6.63 -26.75 8.61
N ALA A 193 -5.93 -27.14 9.67
CA ALA A 193 -5.06 -26.27 10.46
C ALA A 193 -3.60 -26.73 10.36
N TYR A 194 -2.67 -25.78 10.36
CA TYR A 194 -1.23 -26.09 10.33
C TYR A 194 -0.65 -26.14 11.74
N ASN A 195 -0.07 -27.28 12.09
CA ASN A 195 0.68 -27.46 13.32
C ASN A 195 2.14 -27.04 13.09
N PHE A 196 2.52 -25.87 13.61
CA PHE A 196 3.88 -25.34 13.44
C PHE A 196 4.96 -26.18 14.13
N GLN A 197 4.65 -26.87 15.23
CA GLN A 197 5.63 -27.66 15.98
C GLN A 197 5.98 -28.95 15.23
N ALA A 198 4.96 -29.67 14.77
CA ALA A 198 5.13 -30.91 14.02
C ALA A 198 5.37 -30.67 12.52
N SER A 199 5.17 -29.44 12.03
CA SER A 199 5.23 -29.09 10.60
C SER A 199 4.30 -29.94 9.72
N VAL A 200 3.11 -30.25 10.24
CA VAL A 200 2.09 -31.05 9.56
C VAL A 200 0.76 -30.31 9.54
N TRP A 201 -0.10 -30.70 8.61
CA TRP A 201 -1.47 -30.21 8.52
C TRP A 201 -2.44 -31.22 9.11
N GLU A 202 -3.38 -30.72 9.90
CA GLU A 202 -4.39 -31.51 10.59
C GLU A 202 -5.76 -31.20 9.95
N PHE A 203 -6.48 -32.24 9.55
CA PHE A 203 -7.84 -32.10 9.03
C PHE A 203 -8.81 -31.83 10.17
N ILE A 204 -9.68 -30.84 9.98
CA ILE A 204 -10.74 -30.49 10.93
C ILE A 204 -12.07 -30.85 10.28
N GLU A 205 -12.73 -31.84 10.86
CA GLU A 205 -14.06 -32.26 10.41
C GLU A 205 -15.09 -31.17 10.73
N THR A 206 -15.66 -30.57 9.68
CA THR A 206 -16.71 -29.55 9.80
C THR A 206 -18.09 -30.18 9.68
N VAL A 207 -19.09 -29.56 10.29
CA VAL A 207 -20.48 -29.97 10.11
C VAL A 207 -20.89 -29.77 8.64
N ILE A 208 -21.28 -30.85 7.96
CA ILE A 208 -21.74 -30.79 6.56
C ILE A 208 -23.10 -30.08 6.54
N ASP A 209 -23.13 -28.87 6.01
CA ASP A 209 -24.36 -28.06 5.89
C ASP A 209 -24.69 -27.81 4.41
N PRO A 210 -25.93 -28.06 3.95
CA PRO A 210 -26.41 -27.67 2.63
C PRO A 210 -26.20 -26.18 2.29
N GLN A 211 -26.06 -25.32 3.31
CA GLN A 211 -25.81 -23.89 3.19
C GLN A 211 -24.32 -23.52 3.15
N THR A 212 -23.43 -24.49 2.94
CA THR A 212 -21.99 -24.20 2.81
C THR A 212 -21.73 -23.28 1.60
N PRO A 213 -20.98 -22.18 1.77
CA PRO A 213 -20.72 -21.24 0.68
C PRO A 213 -19.90 -21.83 -0.47
N ASN A 214 -20.08 -21.27 -1.66
CA ASN A 214 -19.17 -21.47 -2.78
C ASN A 214 -18.08 -20.37 -2.77
N PHE A 215 -16.82 -20.77 -2.63
CA PHE A 215 -15.68 -19.85 -2.52
C PHE A 215 -15.15 -19.32 -3.86
N ILE A 216 -15.71 -19.76 -4.99
CA ILE A 216 -15.35 -19.21 -6.31
C ILE A 216 -15.68 -17.70 -6.33
N HIS A 217 -14.69 -16.88 -6.70
CA HIS A 217 -14.78 -15.40 -6.73
C HIS A 217 -15.21 -14.71 -5.42
N SER A 218 -15.20 -15.44 -4.31
CA SER A 218 -15.49 -14.90 -2.98
C SER A 218 -14.30 -14.20 -2.35
N ASP A 219 -14.56 -13.42 -1.31
CA ASP A 219 -13.54 -13.00 -0.36
C ASP A 219 -13.95 -13.39 1.07
N ILE A 220 -12.96 -13.59 1.93
CA ILE A 220 -13.17 -13.96 3.33
C ILE A 220 -12.42 -13.00 4.25
N VAL A 221 -13.01 -12.71 5.40
CA VAL A 221 -12.35 -11.96 6.47
C VAL A 221 -12.58 -12.62 7.80
N MET A 222 -11.56 -12.60 8.65
CA MET A 222 -11.61 -13.17 9.99
C MET A 222 -11.82 -12.08 11.03
N ASP A 223 -12.91 -12.18 11.78
CA ASP A 223 -13.04 -11.60 13.10
C ASP A 223 -12.32 -12.49 14.10
N HIS A 224 -11.05 -12.16 14.31
CA HIS A 224 -10.16 -12.91 15.19
C HIS A 224 -10.53 -12.76 16.66
N PHE A 225 -11.29 -11.73 17.06
CA PHE A 225 -11.71 -11.53 18.44
C PHE A 225 -12.75 -12.58 18.85
N ASP A 226 -13.72 -12.84 17.98
CA ASP A 226 -14.81 -13.79 18.26
C ASP A 226 -14.59 -15.17 17.63
N GLY A 227 -13.56 -15.33 16.80
CA GLY A 227 -13.32 -16.57 16.06
C GLY A 227 -14.36 -16.79 14.96
N MET A 228 -14.84 -15.71 14.35
CA MET A 228 -15.84 -15.76 13.29
C MET A 228 -15.20 -15.44 11.94
N LEU A 229 -15.58 -16.16 10.89
CA LEU A 229 -15.20 -15.83 9.52
C LEU A 229 -16.43 -15.39 8.74
N TYR A 230 -16.29 -14.32 7.99
CA TYR A 230 -17.35 -13.83 7.10
C TYR A 230 -16.95 -14.09 5.65
N CYS A 231 -17.83 -14.73 4.88
CA CYS A 231 -17.73 -14.80 3.43
C CYS A 231 -18.82 -13.96 2.79
N PHE A 232 -18.44 -13.15 1.81
CA PHE A 232 -19.39 -12.73 0.78
C PHE A 232 -19.11 -13.53 -0.49
N CYS A 233 -20.09 -14.34 -0.87
CA CYS A 233 -19.93 -15.41 -1.84
C CYS A 233 -21.06 -15.31 -2.89
N GLY A 234 -20.74 -15.39 -4.19
CA GLY A 234 -21.72 -15.63 -5.25
C GLY A 234 -21.44 -15.01 -6.63
N SER A 235 -21.69 -15.81 -7.68
CA SER A 235 -21.88 -15.44 -9.08
C SER A 235 -23.36 -15.54 -9.48
N GLN A 236 -23.75 -15.00 -10.65
CA GLN A 236 -25.13 -15.07 -11.17
C GLN A 236 -25.72 -16.49 -11.22
N ASN A 237 -24.87 -17.52 -11.32
CA ASN A 237 -25.26 -18.92 -11.46
C ASN A 237 -25.11 -19.75 -10.17
N SER A 238 -24.84 -19.12 -9.03
CA SER A 238 -24.59 -19.79 -7.75
C SER A 238 -25.42 -19.19 -6.60
N VAL A 239 -25.50 -19.90 -5.48
CA VAL A 239 -26.17 -19.41 -4.28
C VAL A 239 -25.41 -18.20 -3.74
N VAL A 240 -25.99 -17.01 -3.91
CA VAL A 240 -25.41 -15.76 -3.42
C VAL A 240 -25.85 -15.53 -1.98
N GLY A 241 -24.87 -15.29 -1.11
CA GLY A 241 -25.15 -14.99 0.28
C GLY A 241 -23.98 -14.40 1.04
N PHE A 242 -24.31 -13.77 2.16
CA PHE A 242 -23.37 -13.42 3.20
C PHE A 242 -23.42 -14.49 4.28
N TYR A 243 -22.30 -15.17 4.46
CA TYR A 243 -22.18 -16.33 5.34
C TYR A 243 -21.24 -16.01 6.49
N GLN A 244 -21.50 -16.64 7.63
CA GLN A 244 -20.64 -16.62 8.80
C GLN A 244 -20.24 -18.06 9.14
N PHE A 245 -18.96 -18.28 9.43
CA PHE A 245 -18.47 -19.54 9.97
C PHE A 245 -17.98 -19.32 11.39
N ASP A 246 -18.54 -20.10 12.30
CA ASP A 246 -18.11 -20.16 13.69
C ASP A 246 -16.97 -21.18 13.81
N LEU A 247 -15.75 -20.69 14.04
CA LEU A 247 -14.57 -21.54 14.13
C LEU A 247 -14.58 -22.43 15.38
N LYS A 248 -15.31 -22.04 16.44
CA LYS A 248 -15.42 -22.81 17.67
C LYS A 248 -16.40 -23.97 17.52
N ASN A 249 -17.54 -23.70 16.88
CA ASN A 249 -18.60 -24.69 16.66
C ASN A 249 -18.51 -25.41 15.32
N LEU A 250 -17.55 -25.02 14.46
CA LEU A 250 -17.27 -25.59 13.13
C LEU A 250 -18.51 -25.65 12.23
N LYS A 251 -19.31 -24.58 12.26
CA LYS A 251 -20.60 -24.50 11.59
C LYS A 251 -20.74 -23.23 10.76
N TRP A 252 -21.30 -23.38 9.56
CA TRP A 252 -21.73 -22.28 8.70
C TRP A 252 -23.14 -21.83 9.04
N ASN A 253 -23.35 -20.51 9.06
CA ASN A 253 -24.64 -19.87 9.16
C ASN A 253 -24.80 -18.89 7.99
N LEU A 254 -25.92 -18.96 7.29
CA LEU A 254 -26.30 -17.98 6.28
C LEU A 254 -26.94 -16.77 6.97
N LEU A 255 -26.28 -15.61 6.91
CA LEU A 255 -26.76 -14.39 7.55
C LEU A 255 -27.74 -13.63 6.67
N SER A 256 -27.50 -13.60 5.35
CA SER A 256 -28.36 -12.91 4.41
C SER A 256 -28.27 -13.52 3.02
N GLN A 257 -29.43 -13.68 2.37
CA GLN A 257 -29.52 -14.00 0.94
C GLN A 257 -29.77 -12.72 0.16
N THR A 258 -28.88 -12.39 -0.76
CA THR A 258 -29.10 -11.29 -1.70
C THR A 258 -29.88 -11.82 -2.90
N THR A 259 -31.17 -11.52 -2.98
CA THR A 259 -31.95 -11.74 -4.20
C THR A 259 -31.66 -10.63 -5.22
N LYS A 260 -31.98 -10.85 -6.51
CA LYS A 260 -31.86 -9.83 -7.57
C LYS A 260 -32.60 -8.51 -7.26
N ASN A 261 -33.54 -8.53 -6.30
CA ASN A 261 -34.39 -7.40 -5.91
C ASN A 261 -34.13 -6.89 -4.48
N ASN A 262 -33.10 -7.38 -3.78
CA ASN A 262 -32.77 -6.82 -2.46
C ASN A 262 -32.11 -5.44 -2.68
N GLU A 263 -32.82 -4.36 -2.37
CA GLU A 263 -32.36 -2.97 -2.61
C GLU A 263 -31.08 -2.61 -1.84
N VAL A 264 -30.72 -3.38 -0.81
CA VAL A 264 -29.63 -3.05 0.12
C VAL A 264 -28.27 -3.64 -0.30
N ILE A 265 -28.22 -4.81 -0.96
CA ILE A 265 -26.94 -5.44 -1.36
C ILE A 265 -27.11 -6.21 -2.68
N LEU A 266 -26.45 -5.70 -3.72
CA LEU A 266 -26.31 -6.42 -4.99
C LEU A 266 -25.35 -7.60 -4.84
N THR A 267 -25.65 -8.68 -5.56
CA THR A 267 -24.72 -9.80 -5.71
C THR A 267 -23.42 -9.31 -6.35
N ARG A 268 -22.27 -9.84 -5.94
CA ARG A 268 -20.98 -9.35 -6.46
C ARG A 268 -19.88 -10.39 -6.38
N GLU A 269 -19.06 -10.39 -7.41
CA GLU A 269 -17.85 -11.19 -7.51
C GLU A 269 -16.60 -10.34 -7.30
N ASN A 270 -15.54 -10.96 -6.74
CA ASN A 270 -14.24 -10.34 -6.55
C ASN A 270 -14.28 -9.02 -5.76
N CYS A 271 -15.23 -8.90 -4.83
CA CYS A 271 -15.25 -7.84 -3.83
C CYS A 271 -14.13 -8.04 -2.81
N SER A 272 -13.88 -7.01 -2.00
CA SER A 272 -12.92 -7.08 -0.91
C SER A 272 -13.64 -6.97 0.42
N LEU A 273 -13.33 -7.88 1.35
CA LEU A 273 -13.88 -7.91 2.71
C LEU A 273 -12.80 -7.50 3.72
N MET A 274 -13.14 -6.58 4.61
CA MET A 274 -12.24 -6.05 5.63
C MET A 274 -12.97 -5.93 6.96
N LEU A 275 -12.26 -6.08 8.08
CA LEU A 275 -12.82 -5.93 9.43
C LEU A 275 -12.31 -4.63 10.04
N ASP A 276 -13.22 -3.75 10.43
CA ASP A 276 -12.94 -2.61 11.29
C ASP A 276 -13.52 -2.87 12.68
N SER A 277 -12.67 -2.86 13.70
CA SER A 277 -13.00 -3.07 15.10
C SER A 277 -12.84 -1.81 15.96
N LYS A 278 -12.37 -0.70 15.39
CA LYS A 278 -11.99 0.51 16.14
C LYS A 278 -12.83 1.74 15.81
N ASN A 279 -13.22 1.95 14.56
CA ASN A 279 -13.66 3.25 14.08
C ASN A 279 -15.19 3.46 14.08
N PHE A 280 -15.98 2.40 14.28
CA PHE A 280 -17.44 2.43 14.20
C PHE A 280 -18.17 2.14 15.52
N GLY A 281 -17.44 2.06 16.64
CA GLY A 281 -17.98 1.76 17.97
C GLY A 281 -18.33 0.28 18.21
N ASP A 282 -18.82 -0.42 17.19
CA ASP A 282 -18.91 -1.88 17.12
C ASP A 282 -17.99 -2.42 16.01
N LYS A 283 -17.75 -3.74 16.00
CA LYS A 283 -17.06 -4.42 14.90
C LYS A 283 -17.91 -4.42 13.63
N VAL A 284 -17.33 -3.94 12.53
CA VAL A 284 -17.97 -3.77 11.23
C VAL A 284 -17.19 -4.52 10.16
N ILE A 285 -17.90 -5.32 9.37
CA ILE A 285 -17.37 -5.87 8.12
C ILE A 285 -17.63 -4.87 7.00
N ILE A 286 -16.56 -4.42 6.37
CA ILE A 286 -16.59 -3.51 5.23
C ILE A 286 -16.50 -4.33 3.95
N ILE A 287 -17.46 -4.14 3.05
CA ILE A 287 -17.50 -4.75 1.72
C ILE A 287 -17.30 -3.64 0.70
N CYS A 288 -16.26 -3.76 -0.12
CA CYS A 288 -15.93 -2.76 -1.14
C CYS A 288 -15.79 -3.38 -2.53
N GLY A 289 -16.29 -2.64 -3.52
CA GLY A 289 -16.08 -2.96 -4.93
C GLY A 289 -16.69 -4.29 -5.35
N GLY A 290 -16.00 -4.98 -6.25
CA GLY A 290 -16.48 -6.17 -6.94
C GLY A 290 -17.18 -5.85 -8.26
N LYS A 291 -17.79 -6.85 -8.88
CA LYS A 291 -18.58 -6.70 -10.11
C LYS A 291 -19.90 -7.45 -10.01
N TYR A 292 -20.93 -6.89 -10.63
CA TYR A 292 -22.24 -7.50 -10.85
C TYR A 292 -22.51 -7.51 -12.35
N ASP A 293 -22.68 -8.69 -12.97
CA ASP A 293 -22.96 -8.78 -14.42
C ASP A 293 -21.93 -8.07 -15.33
N GLU A 294 -20.64 -8.28 -15.04
CA GLU A 294 -19.51 -7.52 -15.64
C GLU A 294 -19.48 -6.01 -15.32
N ASP A 295 -20.55 -5.45 -14.76
CA ASP A 295 -20.57 -4.07 -14.30
C ASP A 295 -19.85 -3.94 -12.96
N PRO A 296 -18.76 -3.16 -12.89
CA PRO A 296 -17.99 -2.99 -11.67
C PRO A 296 -18.74 -2.10 -10.68
N LEU A 297 -18.78 -2.54 -9.43
CA LEU A 297 -19.42 -1.84 -8.33
C LEU A 297 -18.43 -0.93 -7.62
N SER A 298 -18.94 0.14 -6.99
CA SER A 298 -18.11 1.14 -6.30
C SER A 298 -18.69 1.60 -4.98
N ASP A 299 -19.66 0.87 -4.48
CA ASP A 299 -20.28 1.11 -3.20
C ASP A 299 -19.39 0.59 -2.05
N ILE A 300 -19.54 1.26 -0.90
CA ILE A 300 -19.01 0.81 0.39
C ILE A 300 -20.21 0.39 1.24
N ILE A 301 -20.28 -0.90 1.52
CA ILE A 301 -21.30 -1.49 2.38
C ILE A 301 -20.65 -1.83 3.72
N LEU A 302 -21.32 -1.46 4.80
CA LEU A 302 -20.94 -1.81 6.16
C LEU A 302 -21.93 -2.83 6.71
N PHE A 303 -21.42 -3.86 7.36
CA PHE A 303 -22.21 -4.82 8.12
C PHE A 303 -21.79 -4.76 9.58
N ASN A 304 -22.68 -4.32 10.47
CA ASN A 304 -22.41 -4.33 11.91
C ASN A 304 -22.61 -5.75 12.44
N THR A 305 -21.55 -6.33 12.99
CA THR A 305 -21.53 -7.73 13.46
C THR A 305 -22.44 -8.01 14.65
N LYS A 306 -22.72 -6.98 15.46
CA LYS A 306 -23.55 -7.06 16.68
C LYS A 306 -25.04 -6.89 16.37
N THR A 307 -25.40 -5.87 15.59
CA THR A 307 -26.81 -5.63 15.20
C THR A 307 -27.24 -6.49 14.02
N GLN A 308 -26.28 -7.06 13.28
CA GLN A 308 -26.48 -7.80 12.03
C GLN A 308 -27.19 -6.99 10.94
N GLN A 309 -26.97 -5.67 10.93
CA GLN A 309 -27.58 -4.76 9.96
C GLN A 309 -26.56 -4.28 8.93
N PHE A 310 -27.04 -4.12 7.70
CA PHE A 310 -26.27 -3.54 6.60
C PHE A 310 -26.59 -2.05 6.44
N THR A 311 -25.57 -1.24 6.17
CA THR A 311 -25.70 0.16 5.80
C THR A 311 -24.84 0.48 4.58
N ILE A 312 -25.34 1.31 3.68
CA ILE A 312 -24.59 1.78 2.51
C ILE A 312 -24.03 3.15 2.84
N HIS A 313 -22.70 3.29 2.87
CA HIS A 313 -22.05 4.54 3.26
C HIS A 313 -21.72 5.45 2.06
N HIS A 314 -21.43 4.89 0.89
CA HIS A 314 -21.08 5.70 -0.28
C HIS A 314 -21.47 4.99 -1.58
N PRO A 315 -22.42 5.50 -2.38
CA PRO A 315 -22.98 4.72 -3.49
C PRO A 315 -22.25 4.83 -4.83
N ASN A 316 -21.26 5.72 -5.02
CA ASN A 316 -20.58 5.79 -6.32
C ASN A 316 -19.23 6.51 -6.34
N ILE A 317 -18.13 5.75 -6.39
CA ILE A 317 -16.78 6.34 -6.53
C ILE A 317 -16.51 6.91 -7.92
N TYR A 318 -17.20 6.42 -8.95
CA TYR A 318 -16.96 6.85 -10.34
C TYR A 318 -17.31 8.33 -10.57
N LYS A 319 -18.11 8.92 -9.66
CA LYS A 319 -18.36 10.37 -9.66
C LYS A 319 -17.12 11.20 -9.33
N GLN A 320 -16.08 10.60 -8.74
CA GLN A 320 -14.81 11.26 -8.41
C GLN A 320 -13.77 11.17 -9.56
N GLY A 321 -14.16 10.63 -10.73
CA GLY A 321 -13.28 10.50 -11.89
C GLY A 321 -12.64 9.12 -12.06
N ILE A 322 -12.91 8.17 -11.16
CA ILE A 322 -12.47 6.78 -11.32
C ILE A 322 -13.13 6.18 -12.56
N ARG A 323 -12.35 5.50 -13.39
CA ARG A 323 -12.87 4.85 -14.59
C ARG A 323 -13.77 3.68 -14.19
N LYS A 324 -14.95 3.63 -14.81
CA LYS A 324 -15.92 2.56 -14.57
C LYS A 324 -15.26 1.20 -14.75
N ASP A 325 -14.49 0.96 -15.80
CA ASP A 325 -13.87 -0.34 -16.10
C ASP A 325 -12.68 -0.76 -15.22
N SER A 326 -12.44 -0.11 -14.07
CA SER A 326 -11.36 -0.46 -13.15
C SER A 326 -11.74 -1.65 -12.28
N LEU A 327 -10.87 -2.65 -12.15
CA LEU A 327 -10.96 -3.60 -11.03
C LEU A 327 -10.54 -2.88 -9.75
N ILE A 328 -11.34 -3.01 -8.70
CA ILE A 328 -11.08 -2.38 -7.40
C ILE A 328 -10.59 -3.43 -6.40
N ARG A 329 -9.51 -3.11 -5.71
CA ARG A 329 -9.02 -3.81 -4.51
C ARG A 329 -8.98 -2.81 -3.37
N SER A 330 -9.55 -3.16 -2.23
CA SER A 330 -9.57 -2.29 -1.07
C SER A 330 -8.66 -2.80 0.05
N PHE A 331 -8.07 -1.87 0.80
CA PHE A 331 -7.22 -2.15 1.95
C PHE A 331 -7.63 -1.22 3.09
N LEU A 332 -7.94 -1.79 4.25
CA LEU A 332 -8.30 -1.02 5.43
C LEU A 332 -7.06 -0.70 6.23
N ASP A 333 -6.90 0.56 6.54
CA ASP A 333 -5.97 1.08 7.51
C ASP A 333 -6.77 1.52 8.74
N GLU A 334 -6.97 0.54 9.62
CA GLU A 334 -7.80 0.69 10.81
C GLU A 334 -7.25 1.73 11.79
N GLU A 335 -5.91 1.86 11.89
CA GLU A 335 -5.27 2.83 12.80
C GLU A 335 -5.53 4.28 12.38
N ASP A 336 -5.53 4.56 11.07
CA ASP A 336 -5.74 5.91 10.55
C ASP A 336 -7.20 6.17 10.11
N ALA A 337 -8.09 5.20 10.32
CA ALA A 337 -9.47 5.21 9.84
C ALA A 337 -9.57 5.50 8.32
N LYS A 338 -8.72 4.86 7.51
CA LYS A 338 -8.68 5.04 6.04
C LYS A 338 -8.95 3.75 5.28
N ILE A 339 -9.61 3.88 4.12
CA ILE A 339 -9.73 2.78 3.15
C ILE A 339 -8.97 3.17 1.89
N TYR A 340 -7.91 2.45 1.55
CA TYR A 340 -7.19 2.61 0.30
C TYR A 340 -7.84 1.77 -0.78
N LEU A 341 -8.17 2.39 -1.91
CA LEU A 341 -8.67 1.71 -3.10
C LEU A 341 -7.63 1.76 -4.20
N LEU A 342 -7.18 0.57 -4.60
CA LEU A 342 -6.38 0.39 -5.78
C LEU A 342 -7.31 0.10 -6.96
N CYS A 343 -7.27 0.98 -7.95
CA CYS A 343 -8.00 0.84 -9.20
C CYS A 343 -7.04 0.37 -10.30
N GLU A 344 -7.28 -0.83 -10.84
CA GLU A 344 -6.46 -1.43 -11.89
C GLU A 344 -7.21 -1.44 -13.22
N ASN A 345 -6.61 -0.81 -14.23
CA ASN A 345 -7.18 -0.64 -15.55
C ASN A 345 -6.51 -1.54 -16.59
N ASN A 346 -7.32 -2.30 -17.33
CA ASN A 346 -6.87 -3.20 -18.38
C ASN A 346 -6.70 -2.49 -19.75
N LYS A 347 -7.25 -1.29 -19.95
CA LYS A 347 -7.20 -0.58 -21.25
C LYS A 347 -5.85 0.07 -21.51
N ARG A 348 -5.34 -0.14 -22.74
CA ARG A 348 -4.06 0.34 -23.30
C ARG A 348 -4.04 1.83 -23.65
N ASP A 349 -4.67 2.70 -22.86
CA ASP A 349 -4.56 4.13 -23.15
C ASP A 349 -3.21 4.65 -22.64
N ILE A 350 -2.30 5.00 -23.56
CA ILE A 350 -0.90 5.37 -23.28
C ILE A 350 -0.82 6.61 -22.38
N LYS A 351 -1.89 7.42 -22.35
CA LYS A 351 -1.98 8.67 -21.59
C LYS A 351 -2.36 8.48 -20.12
N THR A 352 -2.98 7.37 -19.72
CA THR A 352 -3.51 7.18 -18.37
C THR A 352 -2.69 6.17 -17.55
N PRO A 353 -2.56 6.36 -16.23
CA PRO A 353 -1.95 5.35 -15.36
C PRO A 353 -2.71 4.02 -15.46
N LYS A 354 -2.00 2.89 -15.52
CA LYS A 354 -2.64 1.55 -15.43
C LYS A 354 -3.15 1.24 -14.03
N ARG A 355 -2.65 1.97 -13.01
CA ARG A 355 -3.00 1.83 -11.61
C ARG A 355 -3.13 3.20 -10.97
N GLU A 356 -4.24 3.41 -10.28
CA GLU A 356 -4.51 4.61 -9.49
C GLU A 356 -4.81 4.17 -8.06
N LEU A 357 -4.35 4.98 -7.10
CA LEU A 357 -4.59 4.73 -5.68
C LEU A 357 -5.41 5.89 -5.13
N TRP A 358 -6.51 5.56 -4.49
CA TRP A 358 -7.42 6.49 -3.85
C TRP A 358 -7.49 6.17 -2.37
N VAL A 359 -7.83 7.15 -1.56
CA VAL A 359 -8.05 6.98 -0.13
C VAL A 359 -9.41 7.55 0.27
N TYR A 360 -10.15 6.79 1.07
CA TYR A 360 -11.36 7.24 1.73
C TYR A 360 -11.05 7.56 3.18
N ASP A 361 -11.44 8.75 3.63
CA ASP A 361 -11.47 9.09 5.04
C ASP A 361 -12.79 8.59 5.64
N ILE A 362 -12.73 7.61 6.56
CA ILE A 362 -13.93 7.07 7.19
C ILE A 362 -14.60 8.15 8.07
N ALA A 363 -13.81 8.89 8.85
CA ALA A 363 -14.31 9.92 9.76
C ALA A 363 -14.80 11.15 8.98
N GLY A 364 -13.99 11.62 8.02
CA GLY A 364 -14.30 12.78 7.18
C GLY A 364 -15.31 12.51 6.05
N ARG A 365 -15.64 11.24 5.79
CA ARG A 365 -16.52 10.76 4.72
C ARG A 365 -16.20 11.35 3.34
N ASN A 366 -14.92 11.49 3.03
CA ASN A 366 -14.46 12.11 1.79
C ASN A 366 -13.42 11.26 1.08
N TRP A 367 -13.27 11.50 -0.22
CA TRP A 367 -12.28 10.86 -1.06
C TRP A 367 -11.10 11.79 -1.30
N GLY A 368 -9.90 11.20 -1.34
CA GLY A 368 -8.69 11.86 -1.79
C GLY A 368 -7.94 11.00 -2.81
N GLU A 369 -7.40 11.65 -3.83
CA GLU A 369 -6.45 11.00 -4.74
C GLU A 369 -5.10 10.84 -4.04
N CYS A 370 -4.43 9.70 -4.22
CA CYS A 370 -3.03 9.56 -3.83
C CYS A 370 -2.14 9.87 -5.04
N GLN A 371 -1.08 10.65 -4.84
CA GLN A 371 -0.16 11.02 -5.90
C GLN A 371 0.96 9.98 -6.06
N LEU A 372 1.17 9.50 -7.28
CA LEU A 372 2.31 8.64 -7.59
C LEU A 372 3.61 9.44 -7.62
N LYS A 373 4.56 9.13 -6.74
CA LYS A 373 5.92 9.67 -6.84
C LYS A 373 6.74 8.83 -7.81
N THR A 374 6.76 9.23 -9.08
CA THR A 374 7.58 8.54 -10.09
C THR A 374 9.07 8.85 -9.90
N GLN A 375 9.84 7.88 -9.41
CA GLN A 375 11.27 7.86 -9.72
C GLN A 375 11.39 7.50 -11.21
N LYS A 376 11.70 8.50 -12.05
CA LYS A 376 11.92 8.34 -13.51
C LYS A 376 13.20 7.54 -13.79
N THR A 377 13.26 6.28 -13.39
CA THR A 377 14.25 5.32 -13.91
C THR A 377 13.64 4.55 -15.08
N LYS A 378 14.46 4.18 -16.06
CA LYS A 378 14.00 3.39 -17.23
C LYS A 378 13.44 2.01 -16.81
N GLU A 379 13.94 1.46 -15.70
CA GLU A 379 13.47 0.20 -15.10
C GLU A 379 12.06 0.31 -14.53
N ASN A 380 11.69 1.48 -13.97
CA ASN A 380 10.36 1.70 -13.40
C ASN A 380 9.23 1.86 -14.44
N LYS A 381 9.49 1.74 -15.75
CA LYS A 381 8.44 1.84 -16.79
C LYS A 381 7.88 0.50 -17.26
N THR A 382 8.59 -0.60 -16.98
CA THR A 382 8.35 -1.95 -17.55
C THR A 382 7.80 -2.95 -16.54
N LEU A 383 7.89 -2.66 -15.25
CA LEU A 383 7.52 -3.56 -14.14
C LEU A 383 6.04 -3.53 -13.75
N PHE A 384 5.23 -2.71 -14.41
CA PHE A 384 3.93 -2.24 -13.90
C PHE A 384 2.77 -2.47 -14.87
N ASP A 385 2.83 -3.56 -15.61
CA ASP A 385 1.71 -3.97 -16.44
C ASP A 385 0.58 -4.50 -15.56
N TYR A 386 -0.65 -4.23 -16.00
CA TYR A 386 -1.86 -4.78 -15.41
C TYR A 386 -1.72 -6.31 -15.28
N ARG A 387 -2.09 -6.85 -14.11
CA ARG A 387 -1.97 -8.28 -13.80
C ARG A 387 -3.29 -8.85 -13.35
N GLU A 388 -3.59 -10.05 -13.81
CA GLU A 388 -4.74 -10.81 -13.33
C GLU A 388 -4.29 -11.94 -12.40
N GLY A 389 -5.17 -12.31 -11.46
CA GLY A 389 -4.90 -13.41 -10.53
C GLY A 389 -3.65 -13.23 -9.66
N HIS A 390 -3.16 -12.01 -9.49
CA HIS A 390 -2.12 -11.73 -8.49
C HIS A 390 -2.77 -11.66 -7.10
N SER A 391 -1.94 -11.81 -6.06
CA SER A 391 -2.40 -11.63 -4.67
C SER A 391 -1.82 -10.34 -4.11
N THR A 392 -2.62 -9.71 -3.24
CA THR A 392 -2.25 -8.48 -2.54
C THR A 392 -2.34 -8.69 -1.04
N LEU A 393 -1.38 -8.15 -0.29
CA LEU A 393 -1.37 -8.15 1.18
C LEU A 393 -1.06 -6.74 1.67
N PHE A 394 -1.79 -6.23 2.65
CA PHE A 394 -1.54 -4.92 3.24
C PHE A 394 -0.85 -5.07 4.60
N ASP A 395 0.35 -4.52 4.72
CA ASP A 395 1.03 -4.34 6.01
C ASP A 395 0.68 -2.95 6.54
N ILE A 396 -0.21 -2.91 7.54
CA ILE A 396 -0.68 -1.68 8.18
C ILE A 396 0.45 -0.94 8.89
N ASN A 397 1.42 -1.67 9.48
CA ASN A 397 2.51 -1.08 10.26
C ASN A 397 3.49 -0.33 9.36
N SER A 398 3.75 -0.85 8.16
CA SER A 398 4.61 -0.20 7.19
C SER A 398 3.84 0.55 6.10
N LYS A 399 2.51 0.63 6.19
CA LYS A 399 1.59 1.24 5.20
C LYS A 399 1.93 0.78 3.79
N THR A 400 2.16 -0.52 3.61
CA THR A 400 2.67 -1.09 2.36
C THR A 400 1.74 -2.15 1.79
N ILE A 401 1.35 -1.99 0.51
CA ILE A 401 0.64 -3.03 -0.24
C ILE A 401 1.67 -3.87 -0.98
N HIS A 402 1.73 -5.15 -0.65
CA HIS A 402 2.60 -6.13 -1.28
C HIS A 402 1.86 -6.87 -2.39
N PHE A 403 2.48 -6.98 -3.55
CA PHE A 403 1.96 -7.71 -4.71
C PHE A 403 2.82 -8.91 -5.00
N PHE A 404 2.15 -10.02 -5.29
CA PHE A 404 2.81 -11.29 -5.57
C PHE A 404 2.19 -11.96 -6.80
N PHE A 405 3.07 -12.44 -7.69
CA PHE A 405 2.73 -13.31 -8.82
C PHE A 405 1.70 -12.68 -9.79
N GLY A 406 0.88 -13.53 -10.42
CA GLY A 406 -0.16 -13.16 -11.38
C GLY A 406 0.21 -13.47 -12.83
N ILE A 407 -0.71 -13.18 -13.75
CA ILE A 407 -0.49 -13.27 -15.19
C ILE A 407 -0.44 -11.90 -15.85
N VAL A 408 0.42 -11.79 -16.86
CA VAL A 408 0.47 -10.66 -17.79
C VAL A 408 0.14 -11.17 -19.19
N HIS A 409 -0.83 -10.54 -19.83
CA HIS A 409 -1.18 -10.83 -21.22
C HIS A 409 -0.24 -10.08 -22.17
N LYS A 410 0.12 -10.70 -23.30
CA LYS A 410 0.97 -10.10 -24.34
C LYS A 410 0.45 -8.74 -24.80
N GLN A 411 -0.86 -8.54 -24.74
CA GLN A 411 -1.44 -7.25 -25.07
C GLN A 411 -1.00 -6.17 -24.08
N ASN A 412 -0.91 -6.48 -22.80
CA ASN A 412 -0.60 -5.51 -21.77
C ASN A 412 0.89 -5.32 -21.54
N TYR A 413 1.74 -6.16 -22.14
CA TYR A 413 3.18 -6.15 -21.92
C TYR A 413 3.90 -4.99 -22.63
N ARG A 414 4.68 -4.22 -21.87
CA ARG A 414 5.66 -3.27 -22.42
C ARG A 414 7.02 -3.97 -22.50
N GLU A 415 7.43 -4.34 -23.72
CA GLU A 415 8.71 -5.00 -24.01
C GLU A 415 9.88 -4.47 -23.17
N LYS A 416 10.71 -5.34 -22.54
CA LYS A 416 12.17 -5.12 -22.44
C LYS A 416 13.04 -6.18 -21.75
N LEU A 417 12.53 -7.20 -21.05
CA LEU A 417 13.41 -8.25 -20.51
C LEU A 417 13.66 -9.35 -21.55
N GLN A 418 14.92 -9.71 -21.77
CA GLN A 418 15.35 -10.60 -22.86
C GLN A 418 14.75 -12.02 -22.73
N TRP A 419 14.55 -12.51 -21.51
CA TRP A 419 13.95 -13.81 -21.23
C TRP A 419 12.41 -13.81 -21.37
N GLU A 420 11.73 -12.75 -20.93
CA GLU A 420 10.28 -12.58 -21.11
C GLU A 420 9.91 -12.39 -22.58
N ARG A 421 10.80 -11.73 -23.34
CA ARG A 421 10.71 -11.63 -24.81
C ARG A 421 10.69 -13.01 -25.47
N LEU A 422 11.52 -13.95 -25.02
CA LEU A 422 11.55 -15.31 -25.57
C LEU A 422 10.27 -16.08 -25.24
N GLN A 423 9.74 -15.94 -24.02
CA GLN A 423 8.46 -16.54 -23.63
C GLN A 423 7.27 -15.96 -24.43
N MET A 424 7.19 -14.62 -24.56
CA MET A 424 6.08 -13.93 -25.27
C MET A 424 6.18 -13.94 -26.80
N LYS A 425 7.35 -14.28 -27.34
CA LYS A 425 7.48 -14.55 -28.78
C LYS A 425 6.56 -15.71 -29.20
N TYR A 426 6.32 -16.67 -28.31
CA TYR A 426 5.52 -17.87 -28.57
C TYR A 426 4.23 -17.97 -27.74
N LYS A 427 4.14 -17.35 -26.55
CA LYS A 427 2.96 -17.42 -25.66
C LYS A 427 2.15 -16.11 -25.62
N ARG A 428 0.81 -16.22 -25.53
CA ARG A 428 -0.11 -15.08 -25.38
C ARG A 428 -0.23 -14.56 -23.94
N THR A 429 0.11 -15.39 -22.96
CA THR A 429 0.00 -15.11 -21.52
C THR A 429 1.26 -15.60 -20.82
N VAL A 430 1.78 -14.82 -19.88
CA VAL A 430 2.96 -15.15 -19.08
C VAL A 430 2.59 -15.12 -17.61
N PHE A 431 2.95 -16.19 -16.90
CA PHE A 431 2.84 -16.28 -15.46
C PHE A 431 4.09 -15.68 -14.82
N MET A 432 3.89 -14.93 -13.74
CA MET A 432 4.94 -14.18 -13.05
C MET A 432 5.29 -14.83 -11.71
N ASN A 433 6.57 -14.73 -11.32
CA ASN A 433 7.12 -15.16 -10.02
C ASN A 433 7.80 -14.03 -9.23
N ASP A 434 7.59 -12.79 -9.66
CA ASP A 434 8.15 -11.59 -9.05
C ASP A 434 7.21 -11.00 -7.99
N SER A 435 7.73 -9.97 -7.31
CA SER A 435 7.00 -9.22 -6.31
C SER A 435 7.34 -7.73 -6.37
N PHE A 436 6.37 -6.90 -6.02
CA PHE A 436 6.59 -5.46 -5.91
C PHE A 436 5.73 -4.89 -4.78
N GLN A 437 6.00 -3.65 -4.42
CA GLN A 437 5.40 -3.00 -3.27
C GLN A 437 4.92 -1.59 -3.62
N LEU A 438 3.75 -1.23 -3.14
CA LEU A 438 3.29 0.15 -3.05
C LEU A 438 3.47 0.62 -1.61
N VAL A 439 4.43 1.50 -1.38
CA VAL A 439 4.64 2.12 -0.07
C VAL A 439 3.85 3.40 -0.03
N ILE A 440 2.88 3.49 0.88
CA ILE A 440 2.04 4.67 1.06
C ILE A 440 2.67 5.57 2.10
N GLU A 441 2.83 6.84 1.75
CA GLU A 441 3.16 7.93 2.65
C GLU A 441 1.86 8.72 2.89
N PRO A 442 1.20 8.52 4.04
CA PRO A 442 -0.04 9.20 4.33
C PRO A 442 0.16 10.71 4.36
N LYS A 443 -0.93 11.45 4.13
CA LYS A 443 -0.93 12.91 4.26
C LYS A 443 -0.58 13.28 5.70
N LYS A 444 0.52 14.01 5.89
CA LYS A 444 0.87 14.57 7.20
C LYS A 444 -0.11 15.68 7.56
N ASP A 445 -0.60 15.66 8.79
CA ASP A 445 -1.33 16.77 9.39
C ASP A 445 -0.38 17.92 9.77
N LEU A 446 -0.93 19.05 10.20
CA LEU A 446 -0.14 20.23 10.57
C LEU A 446 0.89 19.88 11.67
N LYS A 447 0.44 19.19 12.71
CA LYS A 447 1.29 18.79 13.83
C LYS A 447 2.42 17.86 13.36
N GLY A 448 2.11 16.89 12.50
CA GLY A 448 3.09 15.97 11.93
C GLY A 448 4.12 16.65 11.04
N VAL A 449 3.71 17.64 10.23
CA VAL A 449 4.64 18.46 9.42
C VAL A 449 5.59 19.24 10.33
N LEU A 450 5.05 19.99 11.30
CA LEU A 450 5.85 20.81 12.22
C LEU A 450 6.81 19.97 13.05
N SER A 451 6.31 18.87 13.63
CA SER A 451 7.13 17.97 14.45
C SER A 451 8.25 17.34 13.62
N SER A 452 7.98 16.95 12.37
CA SER A 452 9.00 16.43 11.45
C SER A 452 10.09 17.48 11.15
N LEU A 453 9.72 18.74 10.93
CA LEU A 453 10.65 19.81 10.61
C LEU A 453 11.56 20.13 11.80
N LEU A 454 10.96 20.30 12.98
CA LEU A 454 11.71 20.54 14.22
C LEU A 454 12.60 19.36 14.57
N PHE A 455 12.14 18.13 14.34
CA PHE A 455 12.94 16.93 14.56
C PHE A 455 14.20 16.93 13.70
N ILE A 456 14.08 17.22 12.40
CA ILE A 456 15.22 17.27 11.48
C ILE A 456 16.23 18.34 11.91
N ILE A 457 15.76 19.54 12.28
CA ILE A 457 16.62 20.65 12.73
C ILE A 457 17.35 20.28 14.03
N ARG A 458 16.61 19.80 15.03
CA ARG A 458 17.17 19.46 16.35
C ARG A 458 18.07 18.25 16.30
N LYS A 459 17.78 17.28 15.42
CA LYS A 459 18.65 16.14 15.16
C LYS A 459 19.99 16.58 14.61
N GLU A 460 20.03 17.56 13.71
CA GLU A 460 21.31 18.07 13.21
C GLU A 460 22.09 18.79 14.30
N LEU A 461 21.44 19.67 15.05
CA LEU A 461 22.05 20.30 16.22
C LEU A 461 22.62 19.25 17.19
N PHE A 462 21.87 18.17 17.44
CA PHE A 462 22.34 17.04 18.25
C PHE A 462 23.61 16.42 17.68
N LEU A 463 23.64 16.13 16.37
CA LEU A 463 24.80 15.50 15.73
C LEU A 463 26.03 16.41 15.75
N GLU A 464 25.86 17.72 15.55
CA GLU A 464 26.95 18.69 15.61
C GLU A 464 27.48 18.88 17.03
N LEU A 465 26.60 18.97 18.04
CA LEU A 465 27.01 19.03 19.45
C LEU A 465 27.77 17.77 19.86
N LEU A 466 27.36 16.61 19.34
CA LEU A 466 28.02 15.35 19.63
C LEU A 466 29.42 15.27 18.99
N ASP A 467 29.57 15.77 17.77
CA ASP A 467 30.88 15.88 17.08
C ASP A 467 31.82 16.87 17.78
N GLU A 468 31.27 17.89 18.44
CA GLU A 468 31.99 18.86 19.29
C GLU A 468 32.30 18.33 20.70
N GLY A 469 31.86 17.12 21.04
CA GLY A 469 32.09 16.49 22.36
C GLY A 469 31.13 16.92 23.46
N ASN A 470 30.05 17.63 23.14
CA ASN A 470 29.07 18.16 24.10
C ASN A 470 28.00 17.12 24.49
N GLN A 471 28.41 15.98 25.04
CA GLN A 471 27.52 14.84 25.36
C GLN A 471 26.39 15.19 26.33
N LEU A 472 26.64 16.04 27.33
CA LEU A 472 25.62 16.42 28.32
C LEU A 472 24.48 17.21 27.67
N LEU A 473 24.82 18.17 26.80
CA LEU A 473 23.83 18.93 26.02
C LEU A 473 23.07 18.02 25.04
N CYS A 474 23.73 17.01 24.49
CA CYS A 474 23.07 16.01 23.64
C CYS A 474 22.00 15.22 24.39
N VAL A 475 22.27 14.81 25.64
CA VAL A 475 21.29 14.12 26.49
C VAL A 475 20.10 15.03 26.79
N GLU A 476 20.35 16.28 27.18
CA GLU A 476 19.29 17.25 27.47
C GLU A 476 18.43 17.54 26.23
N LEU A 477 19.07 17.74 25.07
CA LEU A 477 18.41 17.98 23.80
C LEU A 477 17.55 16.78 23.37
N LEU A 478 18.09 15.56 23.51
CA LEU A 478 17.38 14.33 23.18
C LEU A 478 16.14 14.14 24.06
N GLN A 479 16.27 14.32 25.38
CA GLN A 479 15.18 14.13 26.34
C GLN A 479 14.10 15.21 26.20
N ASN A 480 14.49 16.48 26.17
CA ASN A 480 13.56 17.59 26.34
C ASN A 480 13.05 18.18 25.02
N LYS A 481 13.80 18.05 23.92
CA LYS A 481 13.44 18.71 22.65
C LYS A 481 13.23 17.76 21.48
N ILE A 482 13.86 16.58 21.46
CA ILE A 482 13.71 15.61 20.35
C ILE A 482 12.62 14.58 20.68
N THR A 483 12.70 13.92 21.84
CA THR A 483 11.74 12.87 22.23
C THR A 483 10.27 13.31 22.17
N PRO A 484 9.89 14.54 22.59
CA PRO A 484 8.49 14.98 22.50
C PRO A 484 7.95 15.19 21.08
N LEU A 485 8.83 15.25 20.07
CA LEU A 485 8.44 15.42 18.66
C LEU A 485 8.14 14.11 17.95
N VAL A 486 8.41 12.98 18.61
CA VAL A 486 8.36 11.65 18.01
C VAL A 486 7.10 10.94 18.49
N ASN A 487 6.36 10.36 17.55
CA ASN A 487 5.23 9.50 17.86
C ASN A 487 5.74 8.18 18.48
N GLN A 488 5.47 7.99 19.77
CA GLN A 488 5.90 6.81 20.52
C GLN A 488 5.20 5.52 20.07
N ASP A 489 4.12 5.60 19.30
CA ASP A 489 3.45 4.44 18.71
C ASP A 489 4.05 4.07 17.34
N SER A 490 4.85 4.96 16.74
CA SER A 490 5.51 4.72 15.46
C SER A 490 6.82 3.95 15.63
N TRP A 491 6.87 2.73 15.12
CA TRP A 491 8.07 1.88 15.21
C TRP A 491 9.30 2.51 14.53
N ALA A 492 9.12 3.13 13.36
CA ALA A 492 10.21 3.71 12.58
C ALA A 492 10.86 4.90 13.31
N GLU A 493 10.02 5.73 13.91
CA GLU A 493 10.40 6.92 14.66
C GLU A 493 11.08 6.56 16.00
N ASN A 494 10.57 5.55 16.71
CA ASN A 494 11.24 4.98 17.88
C ASN A 494 12.60 4.37 17.56
N LYS A 495 12.74 3.70 16.41
CA LYS A 495 14.04 3.15 15.98
C LYS A 495 15.07 4.27 15.83
N GLU A 496 14.68 5.42 15.32
CA GLU A 496 15.57 6.57 15.15
C GLU A 496 15.99 7.18 16.48
N LEU A 497 15.08 7.32 17.44
CA LEU A 497 15.41 7.72 18.82
C LEU A 497 16.42 6.79 19.48
N ARG A 498 16.26 5.46 19.32
CA ARG A 498 17.20 4.47 19.85
C ARG A 498 18.59 4.62 19.22
N VAL A 499 18.66 4.92 17.92
CA VAL A 499 19.94 5.18 17.25
C VAL A 499 20.61 6.43 17.82
N LEU A 500 19.88 7.53 17.99
CA LEU A 500 20.41 8.76 18.59
C LEU A 500 20.91 8.53 20.02
N SER A 501 20.12 7.82 20.84
CA SER A 501 20.52 7.47 22.21
C SER A 501 21.82 6.66 22.24
N ASN A 502 21.97 5.67 21.36
CA ASN A 502 23.20 4.87 21.27
C ASN A 502 24.41 5.68 20.80
N LEU A 503 24.22 6.69 19.95
CA LEU A 503 25.31 7.53 19.44
C LEU A 503 25.98 8.34 20.55
N ILE A 504 25.25 8.78 21.58
CA ILE A 504 25.80 9.55 22.71
C ILE A 504 26.95 8.81 23.39
N PHE A 505 26.82 7.48 23.51
CA PHE A 505 27.79 6.61 24.20
C PHE A 505 28.83 6.00 23.25
N SER A 506 28.78 6.34 21.96
CA SER A 506 29.76 5.86 20.98
C SER A 506 31.13 6.49 21.24
N THR A 507 32.18 5.67 21.28
CA THR A 507 33.57 6.12 21.37
C THR A 507 34.19 6.42 20.00
N LYS A 508 33.46 6.16 18.90
CA LYS A 508 33.92 6.43 17.54
C LYS A 508 33.60 7.87 17.13
N PRO A 509 34.55 8.60 16.51
CA PRO A 509 34.27 9.92 15.93
C PRO A 509 33.22 9.78 14.82
N LEU A 510 32.28 10.72 14.78
CA LEU A 510 31.19 10.70 13.81
C LEU A 510 31.64 11.04 12.38
N ASN A 511 32.76 11.77 12.22
CA ASN A 511 33.25 12.28 10.94
C ASN A 511 32.10 12.97 10.16
N HIS A 512 31.37 13.83 10.84
CA HIS A 512 30.16 14.43 10.33
C HIS A 512 30.47 15.52 9.29
N ASP A 513 30.11 15.28 8.03
CA ASP A 513 30.16 16.31 6.99
C ASP A 513 29.01 17.32 7.19
N LYS A 514 29.28 18.34 8.02
CA LYS A 514 28.31 19.39 8.39
C LYS A 514 27.73 20.08 7.16
N THR A 515 28.55 20.42 6.17
CA THR A 515 28.10 21.14 4.97
C THR A 515 27.09 20.31 4.18
N LYS A 516 27.43 19.06 3.88
CA LYS A 516 26.55 18.17 3.12
C LYS A 516 25.27 17.82 3.87
N SER A 517 25.34 17.67 5.19
CA SER A 517 24.17 17.38 6.02
C SER A 517 23.23 18.57 6.12
N ARG A 518 23.75 19.79 6.36
CA ARG A 518 22.99 21.04 6.34
C ARG A 518 22.29 21.27 4.99
N GLU A 519 22.97 21.03 3.87
CA GLU A 519 22.34 21.09 2.54
C GLU A 519 21.17 20.10 2.40
N LYS A 520 21.34 18.87 2.90
CA LYS A 520 20.29 17.85 2.89
C LYS A 520 19.08 18.27 3.74
N ILE A 521 19.32 18.89 4.88
CA ILE A 521 18.26 19.40 5.77
C ILE A 521 17.50 20.53 5.11
N LEU A 522 18.20 21.49 4.52
CA LEU A 522 17.60 22.56 3.75
C LEU A 522 16.67 21.97 2.66
N GLN A 523 17.13 20.97 1.91
CA GLN A 523 16.30 20.30 0.90
C GLN A 523 15.06 19.62 1.51
N LEU A 524 15.16 19.01 2.69
CA LEU A 524 14.03 18.37 3.37
C LEU A 524 13.01 19.41 3.89
N ILE A 525 13.48 20.52 4.46
CA ILE A 525 12.61 21.61 4.90
C ILE A 525 11.92 22.25 3.70
N MET A 526 12.67 22.55 2.64
CA MET A 526 12.12 23.03 1.38
C MET A 526 11.03 22.12 0.84
N GLN A 527 11.15 20.80 0.90
CA GLN A 527 10.09 19.89 0.43
C GLN A 527 8.75 20.06 1.15
N ASN A 528 8.75 20.60 2.38
CA ASN A 528 7.57 20.78 3.21
C ASN A 528 6.98 22.20 3.18
N LEU A 529 7.34 22.99 2.17
CA LEU A 529 6.85 24.36 1.97
C LEU A 529 6.08 24.51 0.65
N PRO A 530 5.15 25.47 0.52
CA PRO A 530 4.42 25.73 -0.71
C PRO A 530 5.35 26.01 -1.90
N ASN A 531 4.96 25.58 -3.10
CA ASN A 531 5.77 25.79 -4.31
C ASN A 531 5.79 27.26 -4.73
N GLU A 532 4.77 28.04 -4.36
CA GLU A 532 4.63 29.46 -4.66
C GLU A 532 5.73 30.30 -4.00
N MET A 533 6.23 29.86 -2.84
CA MET A 533 7.31 30.53 -2.11
C MET A 533 8.68 30.29 -2.74
N LYS A 534 8.84 29.17 -3.45
CA LYS A 534 10.13 28.70 -3.97
C LYS A 534 10.46 29.35 -5.30
N ALA A 535 11.76 29.30 -5.63
CA ALA A 535 12.22 29.56 -6.99
C ALA A 535 11.58 28.56 -7.98
N PRO A 536 11.30 28.96 -9.23
CA PRO A 536 10.80 28.05 -10.25
C PRO A 536 11.76 26.88 -10.48
N LYS A 537 11.20 25.67 -10.55
CA LYS A 537 11.98 24.47 -10.93
C LYS A 537 12.25 24.40 -12.43
N THR A 538 11.40 25.02 -13.24
CA THR A 538 11.49 25.01 -14.69
C THR A 538 12.40 26.14 -15.15
N LYS A 539 13.45 25.82 -15.89
CA LYS A 539 14.30 26.85 -16.49
C LYS A 539 13.67 27.37 -17.77
N LEU A 540 13.94 28.62 -18.13
CA LEU A 540 13.47 29.18 -19.40
C LEU A 540 13.99 28.35 -20.60
N SER A 541 15.18 27.76 -20.48
CA SER A 541 15.76 26.84 -21.46
C SER A 541 15.01 25.51 -21.63
N ASP A 542 14.13 25.14 -20.70
CA ASP A 542 13.32 23.92 -20.80
C ASP A 542 11.98 24.17 -21.52
N ILE A 543 11.63 25.44 -21.73
CA ILE A 543 10.37 25.92 -22.32
C ILE A 543 10.58 26.34 -23.78
N ILE A 544 11.77 26.85 -24.09
CA ILE A 544 12.27 27.17 -25.44
C ILE A 544 12.85 25.88 -26.04
#